data_AF-A0A6G5QPZ4-F1
#
_entry.id   AF-A0A6G5QPZ4-F1
#
_cell.length_a   1.000
_cell.length_b   1.000
_cell.length_c   1.000
_cell.angle_alpha   90.00
_cell.angle_beta   90.00
_cell.angle_gamma   90.00
#
_symmetry.space_group_name_H-M   'P 1'
#
loop_
_entity.id
_entity.type
_entity.pdbx_description
1 polymer ?
#
loop_
_entity_poly.entity_id
_entity_poly.type
_entity_poly.pdbx_seq_one_letter_code
_entity_poly.pdbx_strand_id
1 'polypeptide(L)'
;MKFILSILAVLAIVFLVGCSAKDTRDNKLSNSEITKLGKKYGGVYVFNKKFEKEIDDRERERKEAIKELKGRDLGDGLYAVDTKLVDEKFPQTLSNGKKYYTSTRAYGEDYNKQAKLPEIYKEKIINFIGQEDYNKFKPSMLLSYFYVDDNKNIIPIVVSVYYTIGYTKFGFFGDEGRGFSLSRRDVKDVGGDSVFYLEDLEQR
;
A
#
# COMPACT_ATOMS: atom_id res chain seq x y z
N MET A 1 53.28 0.49 39.59
CA MET A 1 53.40 0.51 38.11
C MET A 1 52.52 -0.54 37.41
N LYS A 2 52.48 -1.81 37.84
CA LYS A 2 51.70 -2.88 37.16
C LYS A 2 50.16 -2.71 37.19
N PHE A 3 49.59 -2.10 38.23
CA PHE A 3 48.13 -1.90 38.34
C PHE A 3 47.57 -0.77 37.47
N ILE A 4 48.35 0.29 37.24
CA ILE A 4 47.92 1.44 36.40
C ILE A 4 47.87 1.04 34.92
N LEU A 5 48.83 0.22 34.47
CA LEU A 5 48.84 -0.33 33.10
C LEU A 5 47.62 -1.23 32.82
N SER A 6 47.13 -1.96 33.83
CA SER A 6 45.93 -2.81 33.70
C SER A 6 44.66 -1.98 33.51
N ILE A 7 44.49 -0.89 34.27
CA ILE A 7 43.32 -0.01 34.15
C ILE A 7 43.31 0.75 32.82
N LEU A 8 44.48 1.20 32.34
CA LEU A 8 44.61 1.86 31.04
C LEU A 8 44.27 0.90 29.87
N ALA A 9 44.65 -0.37 29.99
CA ALA A 9 44.34 -1.39 28.99
C ALA A 9 42.84 -1.71 28.93
N VAL A 10 42.14 -1.74 30.07
CA VAL A 10 40.68 -1.96 30.11
C VAL A 10 39.92 -0.76 29.53
N LEU A 11 40.36 0.48 29.78
CA LEU A 11 39.77 1.69 29.18
C LEU A 11 39.94 1.75 27.65
N ALA A 12 41.08 1.28 27.12
CA ALA A 12 41.30 1.21 25.67
C ALA A 12 40.36 0.21 24.97
N ILE A 13 40.02 -0.90 25.64
CA ILE A 13 39.06 -1.90 25.12
C ILE A 13 37.64 -1.31 25.09
N VAL A 14 37.23 -0.53 26.09
CA VAL A 14 35.93 0.15 26.11
C VAL A 14 35.82 1.21 24.99
N PHE A 15 36.91 1.91 24.68
CA PHE A 15 36.94 2.87 23.56
C PHE A 15 36.88 2.20 22.17
N LEU A 16 37.46 1.00 22.01
CA LEU A 16 37.40 0.25 20.75
C LEU A 16 36.01 -0.38 20.49
N VAL A 17 35.28 -0.77 21.54
CA VAL A 17 33.88 -1.22 21.42
C VAL A 17 32.93 -0.05 21.10
N GLY A 18 33.31 1.19 21.47
CA GLY A 18 32.55 2.40 21.16
C GLY A 18 32.66 2.93 19.72
N CYS A 19 33.67 2.51 18.95
CA CYS A 19 33.87 3.00 17.58
C CYS A 19 33.29 2.09 16.48
N SER A 20 32.92 0.84 16.77
CA SER A 20 32.35 -0.07 15.76
C SER A 20 30.85 0.13 15.51
N ALA A 21 30.17 1.01 16.26
CA ALA A 21 28.73 1.27 16.08
C ALA A 21 28.41 2.35 15.04
N LYS A 22 29.42 2.89 14.33
CA LYS A 22 29.25 4.03 13.42
C LYS A 22 29.24 3.67 11.93
N ASP A 23 29.61 2.44 11.56
CA ASP A 23 29.71 2.02 10.16
C ASP A 23 28.58 1.06 9.76
N THR A 24 27.44 1.66 9.42
CA THR A 24 26.58 1.38 8.25
C THR A 24 25.31 2.23 8.39
N ARG A 25 25.45 3.56 8.37
CA ARG A 25 24.37 4.37 7.81
C ARG A 25 24.54 4.28 6.31
N ASP A 26 24.04 3.18 5.73
CA ASP A 26 23.64 3.23 4.33
C ASP A 26 22.81 4.51 4.15
N ASN A 27 22.93 5.19 3.01
CA ASN A 27 22.13 6.37 2.63
C ASN A 27 20.62 6.06 2.50
N LYS A 28 20.06 5.24 3.38
CA LYS A 28 18.68 4.84 3.47
C LYS A 28 17.95 5.92 4.28
N LEU A 29 16.96 6.52 3.62
CA LEU A 29 16.07 7.51 4.22
C LEU A 29 15.51 6.98 5.56
N SER A 30 15.53 7.80 6.60
CA SER A 30 15.07 7.37 7.91
C SER A 30 13.56 7.12 7.91
N ASN A 31 13.07 6.24 8.79
CA ASN A 31 11.64 5.97 8.90
C ASN A 31 10.81 7.23 9.18
N SER A 32 11.37 8.22 9.89
CA SER A 32 10.68 9.48 10.17
C SER A 32 10.54 10.34 8.91
N GLU A 33 11.54 10.38 8.04
CA GLU A 33 11.49 11.05 6.74
C GLU A 33 10.53 10.35 5.78
N ILE A 34 10.56 9.02 5.68
CA ILE A 34 9.58 8.26 4.89
C ILE A 34 8.16 8.52 5.41
N THR A 35 7.98 8.60 6.72
CA THR A 35 6.67 8.95 7.32
C THR A 35 6.23 10.37 6.96
N LYS A 36 7.16 11.34 6.88
CA LYS A 36 6.82 12.70 6.41
C LYS A 36 6.36 12.70 4.95
N LEU A 37 7.05 11.97 4.08
CA LEU A 37 6.63 11.79 2.69
C LEU A 37 5.26 11.12 2.61
N GLY A 38 5.06 10.03 3.37
CA GLY A 38 3.77 9.32 3.45
C GLY A 38 2.63 10.20 3.94
N LYS A 39 2.85 11.06 4.94
CA LYS A 39 1.84 12.01 5.40
C LYS A 39 1.53 13.13 4.40
N LYS A 40 2.53 13.54 3.62
CA LYS A 40 2.41 14.65 2.66
C LYS A 40 1.79 14.21 1.33
N TYR A 41 2.16 13.02 0.86
CA TYR A 41 1.87 12.54 -0.49
C TYR A 41 1.17 11.18 -0.53
N GLY A 42 1.19 10.42 0.56
CA GLY A 42 0.41 9.20 0.65
C GLY A 42 -1.07 9.53 0.79
N GLY A 43 -1.91 8.73 0.16
CA GLY A 43 -3.35 8.96 0.12
C GLY A 43 -3.99 8.42 -1.15
N VAL A 44 -5.20 8.90 -1.42
CA VAL A 44 -6.02 8.49 -2.55
C VAL A 44 -5.91 9.54 -3.65
N TYR A 45 -5.52 9.12 -4.85
CA TYR A 45 -5.42 9.98 -6.03
C TYR A 45 -6.59 9.70 -6.96
N VAL A 46 -7.45 10.70 -7.12
CA VAL A 46 -8.72 10.61 -7.86
C VAL A 46 -8.55 11.30 -9.21
N PHE A 47 -8.67 10.51 -10.28
CA PHE A 47 -8.63 10.97 -11.67
C PHE A 47 -10.02 11.21 -12.26
N ASN A 48 -11.08 10.73 -11.61
CA ASN A 48 -12.44 11.09 -11.98
C ASN A 48 -13.36 11.15 -10.76
N LYS A 49 -13.67 12.37 -10.31
CA LYS A 49 -14.44 12.58 -9.08
C LYS A 49 -15.87 12.06 -9.18
N LYS A 50 -16.47 12.18 -10.37
CA LYS A 50 -17.83 11.68 -10.61
C LYS A 50 -17.88 10.16 -10.46
N PHE A 51 -16.98 9.44 -11.11
CA PHE A 51 -16.96 7.98 -11.07
C PHE A 51 -16.46 7.41 -9.75
N GLU A 52 -15.56 8.10 -9.05
CA GLU A 52 -15.16 7.69 -7.69
C GLU A 52 -16.37 7.65 -6.76
N LYS A 53 -17.12 8.74 -6.68
CA LYS A 53 -18.35 8.80 -5.89
C LYS A 53 -19.40 7.77 -6.35
N GLU A 54 -19.55 7.62 -7.67
CA GLU A 54 -20.50 6.66 -8.23
C GLU A 54 -20.17 5.21 -7.83
N ILE A 55 -18.89 4.85 -7.82
CA ILE A 55 -18.41 3.53 -7.39
C ILE A 55 -18.60 3.37 -5.88
N ASP A 56 -18.21 4.36 -5.07
CA ASP A 56 -18.34 4.28 -3.61
C ASP A 56 -19.79 4.11 -3.16
N ASP A 57 -20.72 4.84 -3.78
CA ASP A 57 -22.15 4.72 -3.49
C ASP A 57 -22.66 3.30 -3.85
N ARG A 58 -22.27 2.76 -5.01
CA ARG A 58 -22.65 1.41 -5.45
C ARG A 58 -22.03 0.29 -4.61
N GLU A 59 -20.74 0.38 -4.32
CA GLU A 59 -20.04 -0.64 -3.52
C GLU A 59 -20.53 -0.64 -2.07
N ARG A 60 -21.00 0.50 -1.55
CA ARG A 60 -21.72 0.56 -0.26
C ARG A 60 -23.02 -0.25 -0.32
N GLU A 61 -23.87 -0.02 -1.32
CA GLU A 61 -25.12 -0.78 -1.50
C GLU A 61 -24.87 -2.28 -1.70
N ARG A 62 -23.88 -2.63 -2.53
CA ARG A 62 -23.46 -4.03 -2.74
C ARG A 62 -23.01 -4.67 -1.45
N LYS A 63 -22.20 -3.98 -0.65
CA LYS A 63 -21.71 -4.47 0.65
C LYS A 63 -22.85 -4.67 1.64
N GLU A 64 -23.86 -3.80 1.64
CA GLU A 64 -25.05 -3.97 2.46
C GLU A 64 -25.86 -5.20 2.03
N ALA A 65 -26.10 -5.36 0.73
CA ALA A 65 -26.79 -6.54 0.20
C ALA A 65 -26.04 -7.85 0.49
N ILE A 66 -24.70 -7.85 0.40
CA ILE A 66 -23.86 -9.02 0.72
C ILE A 66 -23.98 -9.41 2.20
N LYS A 67 -24.11 -8.44 3.13
CA LYS A 67 -24.27 -8.73 4.56
C LYS A 67 -25.58 -9.45 4.87
N GLU A 68 -26.62 -9.27 4.05
CA GLU A 68 -27.90 -9.95 4.21
C GLU A 68 -27.86 -11.41 3.72
N LEU A 69 -26.85 -11.77 2.93
CA LEU A 69 -26.70 -13.13 2.43
C LEU A 69 -26.23 -14.08 3.53
N LYS A 70 -26.82 -15.28 3.54
CA LYS A 70 -26.36 -16.36 4.40
C LYS A 70 -25.09 -16.98 3.82
N GLY A 71 -24.02 -16.99 4.59
CA GLY A 71 -22.81 -17.74 4.26
C GLY A 71 -23.06 -19.25 4.38
N ARG A 72 -22.43 -20.03 3.49
CA ARG A 72 -22.26 -21.48 3.66
C ARG A 72 -20.98 -21.73 4.44
N ASP A 73 -21.08 -22.58 5.46
CA ASP A 73 -19.90 -23.08 6.17
C ASP A 73 -19.16 -24.06 5.26
N LEU A 74 -17.84 -23.92 5.17
CA LEU A 74 -16.93 -24.78 4.42
C LEU A 74 -16.07 -25.68 5.33
N GLY A 75 -16.21 -25.56 6.66
CA GLY A 75 -15.34 -26.21 7.64
C GLY A 75 -14.10 -25.39 7.96
N ASP A 76 -13.40 -25.74 9.06
CA ASP A 76 -12.16 -25.08 9.52
C ASP A 76 -12.25 -23.55 9.71
N GLY A 77 -13.45 -23.05 10.02
CA GLY A 77 -13.72 -21.62 10.21
C GLY A 77 -13.81 -20.82 8.91
N LEU A 78 -13.88 -21.49 7.75
CA LEU A 78 -14.07 -20.87 6.44
C LEU A 78 -15.56 -20.76 6.10
N TYR A 79 -15.97 -19.58 5.66
CA TYR A 79 -17.33 -19.33 5.14
C TYR A 79 -17.24 -18.79 3.72
N ALA A 80 -18.10 -19.29 2.84
CA ALA A 80 -18.30 -18.73 1.51
C ALA A 80 -19.68 -18.07 1.41
N VAL A 81 -19.75 -16.96 0.69
CA VAL A 81 -21.01 -16.29 0.37
C VAL A 81 -21.17 -16.31 -1.14
N ASP A 82 -22.31 -16.79 -1.63
CA ASP A 82 -22.63 -16.74 -3.06
C ASP A 82 -23.18 -15.36 -3.40
N THR A 83 -22.38 -14.53 -4.07
CA THR A 83 -22.73 -13.13 -4.39
C THR A 83 -23.46 -12.96 -5.71
N LYS A 84 -23.77 -14.04 -6.46
CA LYS A 84 -24.36 -13.94 -7.81
C LYS A 84 -25.60 -13.06 -7.87
N LEU A 85 -26.53 -13.22 -6.92
CA LEU A 85 -27.75 -12.43 -6.85
C LEU A 85 -27.48 -10.93 -6.62
N VAL A 86 -26.43 -10.60 -5.87
CA VAL A 86 -26.01 -9.20 -5.67
C VAL A 86 -25.38 -8.65 -6.94
N ASP A 87 -24.57 -9.45 -7.63
CA ASP A 87 -23.93 -9.07 -8.89
C ASP A 87 -24.95 -8.83 -10.01
N GLU A 88 -26.05 -9.59 -10.04
CA GLU A 88 -27.18 -9.37 -10.95
C GLU A 88 -28.00 -8.13 -10.60
N LYS A 89 -28.31 -7.93 -9.31
CA LYS A 89 -29.14 -6.80 -8.85
C LYS A 89 -28.38 -5.45 -8.86
N PHE A 90 -27.09 -5.49 -8.56
CA PHE A 90 -26.21 -4.34 -8.45
C PHE A 90 -24.97 -4.55 -9.34
N PRO A 91 -25.14 -4.50 -10.68
CA PRO A 91 -24.03 -4.71 -11.59
C PRO A 91 -22.96 -3.64 -11.41
N GLN A 92 -21.69 -4.04 -11.50
CA GLN A 92 -20.55 -3.13 -11.43
C GLN A 92 -20.38 -2.35 -12.75
N THR A 93 -21.37 -1.55 -13.10
CA THR A 93 -21.44 -0.76 -14.33
C THR A 93 -21.59 0.73 -14.00
N LEU A 94 -20.71 1.53 -14.60
CA LEU A 94 -20.70 2.99 -14.49
C LEU A 94 -21.80 3.62 -15.36
N SER A 95 -22.10 4.89 -15.11
CA SER A 95 -23.07 5.69 -15.88
C SER A 95 -22.70 5.89 -17.34
N ASN A 96 -21.44 5.62 -17.74
CA ASN A 96 -21.01 5.57 -19.15
C ASN A 96 -21.20 4.18 -19.79
N GLY A 97 -21.84 3.24 -19.10
CA GLY A 97 -22.09 1.88 -19.57
C GLY A 97 -20.89 0.92 -19.48
N LYS A 98 -19.74 1.35 -18.95
CA LYS A 98 -18.55 0.51 -18.82
C LYS A 98 -18.54 -0.24 -17.49
N LYS A 99 -18.06 -1.49 -17.50
CA LYS A 99 -17.78 -2.25 -16.28
C LYS A 99 -16.60 -1.62 -15.54
N TYR A 100 -16.76 -1.39 -14.24
CA TYR A 100 -15.66 -0.97 -13.38
C TYR A 100 -15.11 -2.13 -12.55
N TYR A 101 -13.89 -1.95 -12.07
CA TYR A 101 -13.16 -2.91 -11.25
C TYR A 101 -12.70 -2.22 -9.97
N THR A 102 -12.89 -2.90 -8.85
CA THR A 102 -12.38 -2.50 -7.52
C THR A 102 -11.18 -3.34 -7.09
N SER A 103 -10.78 -4.30 -7.92
CA SER A 103 -9.64 -5.18 -7.70
C SER A 103 -8.98 -5.56 -9.01
N THR A 104 -7.66 -5.55 -9.04
CA THR A 104 -6.86 -6.02 -10.18
C THR A 104 -7.02 -7.52 -10.43
N ARG A 105 -7.47 -8.29 -9.42
CA ARG A 105 -7.75 -9.73 -9.54
C ARG A 105 -8.94 -10.01 -10.45
N ALA A 106 -10.08 -9.33 -10.23
CA ALA A 106 -11.29 -9.52 -11.03
C ALA A 106 -11.03 -9.19 -12.51
N TYR A 107 -10.26 -8.13 -12.78
CA TYR A 107 -9.78 -7.85 -14.13
C TYR A 107 -8.89 -8.98 -14.69
N GLY A 108 -8.00 -9.52 -13.86
CA GLY A 108 -7.13 -10.63 -14.25
C GLY A 108 -7.88 -11.88 -14.65
N GLU A 109 -8.99 -12.18 -13.98
CA GLU A 109 -9.88 -13.29 -14.31
C GLU A 109 -10.63 -13.04 -15.63
N ASP A 110 -11.15 -11.83 -15.84
CA ASP A 110 -11.89 -11.46 -17.07
C ASP A 110 -11.00 -11.43 -18.32
N TYR A 111 -9.77 -10.94 -18.21
CA TYR A 111 -8.89 -10.70 -19.37
C TYR A 111 -7.70 -11.65 -19.47
N ASN A 112 -7.52 -12.56 -18.50
CA ASN A 112 -6.37 -13.44 -18.38
C ASN A 112 -5.02 -12.68 -18.43
N LYS A 113 -4.97 -11.48 -17.83
CA LYS A 113 -3.77 -10.62 -17.77
C LYS A 113 -3.76 -9.76 -16.51
N GLN A 114 -2.58 -9.47 -15.98
CA GLN A 114 -2.44 -8.60 -14.82
C GLN A 114 -2.82 -7.14 -15.17
N ALA A 115 -3.66 -6.52 -14.34
CA ALA A 115 -3.91 -5.08 -14.43
C ALA A 115 -2.66 -4.29 -14.02
N LYS A 116 -2.24 -3.35 -14.87
CA LYS A 116 -1.10 -2.47 -14.62
C LYS A 116 -1.55 -1.02 -14.74
N LEU A 117 -1.10 -0.18 -13.81
CA LEU A 117 -1.31 1.26 -13.89
C LEU A 117 -0.63 1.79 -15.16
N PRO A 118 -1.34 2.45 -16.09
CA PRO A 118 -0.71 2.99 -17.29
C PRO A 118 0.27 4.11 -16.94
N GLU A 119 1.38 4.19 -17.68
CA GLU A 119 2.50 5.08 -17.33
C GLU A 119 2.08 6.56 -17.31
N ILE A 120 1.20 6.99 -18.22
CA ILE A 120 0.68 8.37 -18.24
C ILE A 120 0.04 8.79 -16.92
N TYR A 121 -0.69 7.90 -16.24
CA TYR A 121 -1.32 8.19 -14.94
C TYR A 121 -0.30 8.16 -13.80
N LYS A 122 0.66 7.24 -13.89
CA LYS A 122 1.78 7.16 -12.95
C LYS A 122 2.64 8.43 -13.00
N GLU A 123 2.93 8.95 -14.19
CA GLU A 123 3.67 10.19 -14.38
C GLU A 123 2.93 11.40 -13.79
N LYS A 124 1.60 11.49 -13.94
CA LYS A 124 0.79 12.53 -13.28
C LYS A 124 0.98 12.53 -11.76
N ILE A 125 0.97 11.34 -11.14
CA ILE A 125 1.21 11.19 -9.70
C ILE A 125 2.66 11.58 -9.35
N ILE A 126 3.65 11.13 -10.13
CA ILE A 126 5.06 11.49 -9.91
C ILE A 126 5.27 13.00 -9.99
N ASN A 127 4.65 13.66 -10.97
CA ASN A 127 4.72 15.11 -11.14
C ASN A 127 4.09 15.86 -9.97
N PHE A 128 2.97 15.35 -9.44
CA PHE A 128 2.35 15.90 -8.22
C PHE A 128 3.26 15.75 -6.99
N ILE A 129 3.87 14.59 -6.81
CA ILE A 129 4.82 14.34 -5.70
C ILE A 129 6.06 15.22 -5.84
N GLY A 130 6.52 15.41 -7.08
CA GLY A 130 7.78 16.04 -7.43
C GLY A 130 8.90 15.01 -7.56
N GLN A 131 9.71 15.13 -8.63
CA GLN A 131 10.77 14.18 -8.97
C GLN A 131 11.80 14.00 -7.84
N GLU A 132 12.15 15.08 -7.13
CA GLU A 132 13.10 15.01 -6.02
C GLU A 132 12.57 14.14 -4.87
N ASP A 133 11.33 14.38 -4.43
CA ASP A 133 10.73 13.65 -3.32
C ASP A 133 10.38 12.20 -3.71
N TYR A 134 9.97 11.97 -4.96
CA TYR A 134 9.77 10.63 -5.51
C TYR A 134 11.06 9.80 -5.52
N ASN A 135 12.18 10.40 -5.93
CA ASN A 135 13.46 9.70 -6.02
C ASN A 135 14.11 9.45 -4.65
N LYS A 136 13.80 10.26 -3.62
CA LYS A 136 14.23 9.99 -2.23
C LYS A 136 13.66 8.67 -1.71
N PHE A 137 12.39 8.40 -1.98
CA PHE A 137 11.76 7.13 -1.65
C PHE A 137 10.54 6.89 -2.53
N LYS A 138 10.57 5.81 -3.30
CA LYS A 138 9.50 5.48 -4.25
C LYS A 138 8.29 4.91 -3.51
N PRO A 139 7.10 5.53 -3.61
CA PRO A 139 5.89 4.95 -3.04
C PRO A 139 5.39 3.76 -3.88
N SER A 140 4.58 2.94 -3.23
CA SER A 140 3.71 1.97 -3.89
C SER A 140 2.49 2.67 -4.44
N MET A 141 2.10 2.32 -5.67
CA MET A 141 0.89 2.85 -6.33
C MET A 141 -0.01 1.68 -6.71
N LEU A 142 -1.15 1.58 -6.03
CA LEU A 142 -2.14 0.54 -6.23
C LEU A 142 -3.29 1.09 -7.08
N LEU A 143 -3.56 0.42 -8.19
CA LEU A 143 -4.74 0.70 -9.02
C LEU A 143 -5.99 0.19 -8.29
N SER A 144 -6.73 1.11 -7.68
CA SER A 144 -7.85 0.78 -6.79
C SER A 144 -9.16 0.70 -7.57
N TYR A 145 -9.55 1.78 -8.24
CA TYR A 145 -10.74 1.81 -9.10
C TYR A 145 -10.34 2.13 -10.53
N PHE A 146 -10.91 1.39 -11.49
CA PHE A 146 -10.65 1.60 -12.91
C PHE A 146 -11.74 0.96 -13.75
N TYR A 147 -11.84 1.37 -15.01
CA TYR A 147 -12.64 0.69 -16.02
C TYR A 147 -11.79 0.41 -17.25
N VAL A 148 -12.37 -0.32 -18.20
CA VAL A 148 -11.74 -0.61 -19.48
C VAL A 148 -12.49 0.14 -20.59
N ASP A 149 -11.76 0.91 -21.40
CA ASP A 149 -12.32 1.63 -22.54
C ASP A 149 -12.62 0.69 -23.72
N ASP A 150 -13.19 1.23 -24.80
CA ASP A 150 -13.49 0.47 -26.02
C ASP A 150 -12.26 -0.12 -26.70
N ASN A 151 -11.08 0.47 -26.45
CA ASN A 151 -9.80 0.03 -26.98
C ASN A 151 -9.09 -0.98 -26.06
N LYS A 152 -9.77 -1.48 -25.02
CA LYS A 152 -9.24 -2.40 -24.00
C LYS A 152 -8.09 -1.81 -23.15
N ASN A 153 -8.01 -0.49 -23.07
CA ASN A 153 -7.09 0.21 -22.18
C ASN A 153 -7.69 0.34 -20.79
N ILE A 154 -6.84 0.19 -19.79
CA ILE A 154 -7.21 0.51 -18.41
C ILE A 154 -7.26 2.03 -18.26
N ILE A 155 -8.39 2.53 -17.78
CA ILE A 155 -8.59 3.92 -17.41
C ILE A 155 -8.73 4.01 -15.88
N PRO A 156 -7.67 4.44 -15.17
CA PRO A 156 -7.71 4.65 -13.73
C PRO A 156 -8.73 5.72 -13.33
N ILE A 157 -9.50 5.43 -12.29
CA ILE A 157 -10.38 6.36 -11.60
C ILE A 157 -9.74 6.73 -10.26
N VAL A 158 -9.27 5.73 -9.51
CA VAL A 158 -8.63 5.91 -8.21
C VAL A 158 -7.34 5.11 -8.11
N VAL A 159 -6.28 5.75 -7.63
CA VAL A 159 -5.00 5.12 -7.31
C VAL A 159 -4.65 5.39 -5.84
N SER A 160 -4.46 4.34 -5.06
CA SER A 160 -3.98 4.45 -3.68
C SER A 160 -2.46 4.49 -3.66
N VAL A 161 -1.89 5.53 -3.06
CA VAL A 161 -0.44 5.74 -2.96
C VAL A 161 -0.03 5.65 -1.51
N TYR A 162 0.93 4.78 -1.20
CA TYR A 162 1.42 4.58 0.16
C TYR A 162 2.91 4.31 0.18
N TYR A 163 3.54 4.64 1.30
CA TYR A 163 4.95 4.42 1.55
C TYR A 163 5.09 3.28 2.55
N THR A 164 6.17 2.52 2.50
CA THR A 164 6.35 1.38 3.40
C THR A 164 7.62 1.57 4.23
N ILE A 165 7.50 1.47 5.55
CA ILE A 165 8.64 1.52 6.48
C ILE A 165 8.88 0.14 7.10
N GLY A 166 10.16 -0.21 7.28
CA GLY A 166 10.53 -1.41 8.04
C GLY A 166 10.60 -1.11 9.53
N TYR A 167 10.08 -2.00 10.36
CA TYR A 167 10.19 -1.90 11.82
C TYR A 167 10.47 -3.26 12.46
N THR A 168 10.98 -3.24 13.68
CA THR A 168 11.18 -4.44 14.48
C THR A 168 10.02 -4.59 15.45
N LYS A 169 9.28 -5.69 15.34
CA LYS A 169 8.24 -6.07 16.30
C LYS A 169 8.87 -6.96 17.36
N PHE A 170 8.67 -6.64 18.63
CA PHE A 170 9.11 -7.45 19.76
C PHE A 170 7.95 -8.32 20.26
N GLY A 171 8.24 -9.57 20.61
CA GLY A 171 7.25 -10.57 21.00
C GLY A 171 7.80 -11.98 20.89
N PHE A 172 7.05 -12.98 21.33
CA PHE A 172 7.45 -14.38 21.20
C PHE A 172 6.96 -14.91 19.85
N PHE A 173 7.90 -15.08 18.91
CA PHE A 173 7.62 -15.62 17.57
C PHE A 173 8.30 -16.97 17.45
N GLY A 174 7.72 -17.91 16.71
CA GLY A 174 8.38 -19.17 16.42
C GLY A 174 7.43 -20.15 15.76
N ASP A 175 8.00 -21.10 15.03
CA ASP A 175 7.35 -22.34 14.65
C ASP A 175 8.24 -23.50 15.09
N GLU A 176 7.66 -24.69 15.26
CA GLU A 176 8.34 -25.87 15.79
C GLU A 176 9.57 -26.31 14.95
N GLY A 177 9.69 -25.87 13.68
CA GLY A 177 10.80 -26.14 12.78
C GLY A 177 11.82 -24.99 12.59
N ARG A 178 11.51 -23.76 13.01
CA ARG A 178 12.40 -22.58 12.91
C ARG A 178 12.92 -22.07 14.26
N GLY A 179 12.47 -22.66 15.35
CA GLY A 179 12.77 -22.21 16.71
C GLY A 179 12.02 -20.94 17.08
N PHE A 180 12.38 -20.33 18.21
CA PHE A 180 11.75 -19.10 18.69
C PHE A 180 12.66 -17.88 18.56
N SER A 181 12.06 -16.70 18.40
CA SER A 181 12.72 -15.39 18.38
C SER A 181 11.92 -14.40 19.22
N LEU A 182 12.63 -13.52 19.93
CA LEU A 182 12.04 -12.42 20.70
C LEU A 182 11.74 -11.18 19.86
N SER A 183 12.11 -11.21 18.57
CA SER A 183 11.83 -10.14 17.63
C SER A 183 11.68 -10.62 16.20
N ARG A 184 10.94 -9.85 15.39
CA ARG A 184 10.76 -10.11 13.96
C ARG A 184 10.79 -8.78 13.22
N ARG A 185 11.51 -8.75 12.07
CA ARG A 185 11.41 -7.63 11.13
C ARG A 185 10.06 -7.69 10.44
N ASP A 186 9.40 -6.55 10.35
CA ASP A 186 8.08 -6.40 9.77
C ASP A 186 8.03 -5.09 8.95
N VAL A 187 6.96 -4.91 8.19
CA VAL A 187 6.75 -3.70 7.37
C VAL A 187 5.42 -3.06 7.72
N LYS A 188 5.38 -1.74 7.66
CA LYS A 188 4.18 -0.96 7.91
C LYS A 188 3.98 0.04 6.80
N ASP A 189 2.77 0.10 6.27
CA ASP A 189 2.38 1.16 5.36
C ASP A 189 2.13 2.46 6.14
N VAL A 190 2.70 3.54 5.62
CA VAL A 190 2.52 4.90 6.07
C VAL A 190 2.00 5.72 4.90
N GLY A 191 0.76 6.16 5.04
CA GLY A 191 0.09 7.08 4.14
C GLY A 191 -0.69 8.10 4.96
N GLY A 192 -1.05 9.22 4.33
CA GLY A 192 -2.04 10.13 4.86
C GLY A 192 -3.45 9.68 4.47
N ASP A 193 -4.44 10.14 5.21
CA ASP A 193 -5.86 10.02 4.85
C ASP A 193 -6.28 11.08 3.81
N SER A 194 -5.30 11.61 3.07
CA SER A 194 -5.48 12.67 2.10
C SER A 194 -6.11 12.14 0.82
N VAL A 195 -7.00 12.95 0.24
CA VAL A 195 -7.58 12.71 -1.08
C VAL A 195 -7.13 13.83 -2.00
N PHE A 196 -6.49 13.48 -3.11
CA PHE A 196 -5.96 14.39 -4.12
C PHE A 196 -6.79 14.25 -5.39
N TYR A 197 -7.52 15.30 -5.75
CA TYR A 197 -8.28 15.34 -7.00
C TYR A 197 -7.38 15.90 -8.12
N LEU A 198 -6.94 15.03 -9.03
CA LEU A 198 -6.00 15.42 -10.08
C LEU A 198 -6.68 16.17 -11.24
N GLU A 199 -7.99 15.97 -11.46
CA GLU A 199 -8.76 16.75 -12.45
C GLU A 199 -8.71 18.25 -12.16
N ASP A 200 -8.69 18.65 -10.88
CA ASP A 200 -8.67 20.05 -10.45
C ASP A 200 -7.32 20.75 -10.75
N LEU A 201 -6.26 19.97 -10.99
CA LEU A 201 -4.91 20.47 -11.27
C LEU A 201 -4.66 20.72 -12.76
N GLU A 202 -5.44 20.09 -13.64
CA GLU A 202 -5.33 20.26 -15.10
C GLU A 202 -6.09 21.49 -15.61
N GLN A 203 -6.94 22.10 -14.77
CA GLN A 203 -7.75 23.28 -15.10
C GLN A 203 -7.08 24.62 -14.71
N ARG A 204 -5.82 24.61 -14.25
CA ARG A 204 -5.05 25.80 -13.86
C ARG A 204 -3.90 26.03 -14.83
#